data_AF-A0A7S0Z969-F1
#
_entry.id   AF-A0A7S0Z969-F1
#
_cell.length_a   1.000
_cell.length_b   1.000
_cell.length_c   1.000
_cell.angle_alpha   90.00
_cell.angle_beta   90.00
_cell.angle_gamma   90.00
#
_symmetry.space_group_name_H-M   'P 1'
#
loop_
_entity.id
_entity.type
_entity.pdbx_description
1 polymer ?
#
loop_
_entity_poly.entity_id
_entity_poly.type
_entity_poly.pdbx_seq_one_letter_code
_entity_poly.pdbx_strand_id
1 'polypeptide(L)'
;AAWTPRTLGWGKRRGAIDPVRDADVLERTPGTHGYCVYSHADWSNAYASADGEHDYVCCGDAIEYGTIPDDLAQGTLYRVGPGLFERGGKEYKHMLDGDGLAVRFEFGRGQTMRFQSRFVRTEAFVEEEKEDKVLYRGTFGTMRDGGPLANWFDLRTKNLANTNIIAWGGKVLALYEAGRPVTLDAGTLEANGVDDLNGRLE
;
A
#
# COMPACT_ATOMS: atom_id res chain seq x y z
N ALA A 1 -12.98 42.30 -5.89
CA ALA A 1 -12.32 42.15 -4.56
C ALA A 1 -11.46 40.90 -4.62
N ALA A 2 -10.18 40.98 -4.26
CA ALA A 2 -9.25 39.84 -4.31
C ALA A 2 -9.67 38.77 -3.29
N TRP A 3 -9.70 37.50 -3.73
CA TRP A 3 -9.96 36.35 -2.87
C TRP A 3 -8.70 36.00 -2.09
N THR A 4 -8.76 36.08 -0.76
CA THR A 4 -7.69 35.63 0.13
C THR A 4 -8.18 34.39 0.89
N PRO A 5 -7.59 33.20 0.70
CA PRO A 5 -7.97 32.03 1.46
C PRO A 5 -7.61 32.25 2.94
N ARG A 6 -8.62 32.18 3.82
CA ARG A 6 -8.41 32.16 5.27
C ARG A 6 -8.03 30.74 5.67
N THR A 7 -6.75 30.39 5.54
CA THR A 7 -6.20 29.25 6.28
C THR A 7 -6.31 29.57 7.77
N LEU A 8 -6.88 28.66 8.57
CA LEU A 8 -6.67 28.69 10.02
C LEU A 8 -5.16 28.60 10.23
N GLY A 9 -4.59 29.63 10.85
CA GLY A 9 -3.15 29.82 10.97
C GLY A 9 -2.40 28.57 11.43
N TRP A 10 -1.14 28.46 11.01
CA TRP A 10 -0.20 27.44 11.47
C TRP A 10 -0.19 27.40 13.01
N GLY A 11 -0.50 26.24 13.61
CA GLY A 11 -0.25 26.02 15.04
C GLY A 11 -1.34 25.38 15.91
N LYS A 12 -2.50 24.95 15.39
CA LYS A 12 -3.43 24.09 16.17
C LYS A 12 -3.62 22.73 15.52
N ARG A 13 -3.07 21.68 16.15
CA ARG A 13 -3.26 20.27 15.77
C ARG A 13 -4.76 19.97 15.72
N ARG A 14 -5.26 19.54 14.56
CA ARG A 14 -6.66 19.18 14.38
C ARG A 14 -6.92 17.77 14.92
N GLY A 15 -7.26 17.74 16.20
CA GLY A 15 -7.90 16.64 16.91
C GLY A 15 -8.78 17.15 18.07
N ALA A 16 -9.22 18.42 17.99
CA ALA A 16 -9.82 19.14 19.12
C ALA A 16 -11.19 19.74 18.75
N ILE A 17 -12.01 18.98 18.01
CA ILE A 17 -13.44 19.23 17.93
C ILE A 17 -14.08 17.97 18.49
N ASP A 18 -14.74 18.13 19.64
CA ASP A 18 -15.44 17.06 20.30
C ASP A 18 -16.69 16.71 19.44
N PRO A 19 -16.82 15.47 18.94
CA PRO A 19 -17.89 15.09 18.03
C PRO A 19 -19.28 15.12 18.68
N VAL A 20 -19.35 15.27 20.01
CA VAL A 20 -20.57 15.32 20.80
C VAL A 20 -20.93 16.74 21.24
N ARG A 21 -19.94 17.59 21.53
CA ARG A 21 -20.17 18.94 22.09
C ARG A 21 -20.24 20.06 21.07
N ASP A 22 -19.58 19.94 19.92
CA ASP A 22 -19.40 21.05 18.97
C ASP A 22 -19.95 20.74 17.56
N ALA A 23 -20.89 19.79 17.45
CA ALA A 23 -21.51 19.36 16.19
C ALA A 23 -22.13 20.52 15.38
N ASP A 24 -22.73 21.49 16.09
CA ASP A 24 -23.46 22.63 15.52
C ASP A 24 -22.59 23.54 14.63
N VAL A 25 -21.29 23.63 14.93
CA VAL A 25 -20.32 24.46 14.18
C VAL A 25 -20.08 23.90 12.77
N LEU A 26 -20.18 22.57 12.63
CA LEU A 26 -19.93 21.84 11.39
C LEU A 26 -21.17 21.76 10.50
N GLU A 27 -22.37 21.77 11.09
CA GLU A 27 -23.65 21.70 10.36
C GLU A 27 -24.12 23.04 9.78
N ARG A 28 -23.76 24.17 10.42
CA ARG A 28 -24.38 25.47 10.13
C ARG A 28 -23.53 26.44 9.31
N THR A 29 -22.33 26.03 8.88
CA THR A 29 -21.44 26.89 8.09
C THR A 29 -21.64 26.60 6.59
N PRO A 30 -22.22 27.50 5.78
CA PRO A 30 -22.54 27.23 4.36
C PRO A 30 -21.31 27.00 3.44
N GLY A 31 -20.09 27.09 3.98
CA GLY A 31 -18.83 26.82 3.27
C GLY A 31 -18.20 25.46 3.58
N THR A 32 -18.74 24.67 4.52
CA THR A 32 -18.27 23.31 4.79
C THR A 32 -19.01 22.31 3.91
N HIS A 33 -18.42 21.99 2.75
CA HIS A 33 -18.88 20.85 1.95
C HIS A 33 -18.33 19.56 2.57
N GLY A 34 -19.18 18.85 3.32
CA GLY A 34 -18.90 17.51 3.85
C GLY A 34 -18.14 17.48 5.17
N TYR A 35 -18.68 16.72 6.13
CA TYR A 35 -18.00 16.31 7.36
C TYR A 35 -17.06 15.14 7.04
N CYS A 36 -15.75 15.40 6.93
CA CYS A 36 -14.77 14.32 7.09
C CYS A 36 -14.41 14.24 8.58
N VAL A 37 -15.25 13.53 9.35
CA VAL A 37 -14.93 13.15 10.72
C VAL A 37 -14.03 11.92 10.63
N TYR A 38 -12.72 12.13 10.66
CA TYR A 38 -11.77 11.04 10.83
C TYR A 38 -10.88 11.35 12.04
N SER A 39 -10.56 10.32 12.82
CA SER A 39 -9.51 10.46 13.82
C SER A 39 -8.16 10.13 13.17
N HIS A 40 -7.09 10.78 13.63
CA HIS A 40 -5.74 10.44 13.17
C HIS A 40 -5.38 9.00 13.55
N ALA A 41 -5.92 8.48 14.66
CA ALA A 41 -5.71 7.10 15.09
C ALA A 41 -6.35 6.12 14.09
N ASP A 42 -7.59 6.35 13.67
CA ASP A 42 -8.27 5.49 12.69
C ASP A 42 -7.54 5.52 11.35
N TRP A 43 -7.12 6.72 10.90
CA TRP A 43 -6.36 6.86 9.66
C TRP A 43 -4.97 6.23 9.74
N SER A 44 -4.32 6.23 10.91
CA SER A 44 -3.01 5.59 11.07
C SER A 44 -3.04 4.08 10.87
N ASN A 45 -4.19 3.42 11.04
CA ASN A 45 -4.32 1.98 10.75
C ASN A 45 -4.10 1.67 9.26
N ALA A 46 -4.29 2.65 8.35
CA ALA A 46 -3.95 2.48 6.94
C ALA A 46 -2.44 2.31 6.69
N TYR A 47 -1.60 2.57 7.70
CA TYR A 47 -0.15 2.43 7.68
C TYR A 47 0.36 1.42 8.71
N ALA A 48 -0.52 0.55 9.22
CA ALA A 48 -0.09 -0.62 9.97
C ALA A 48 0.44 -1.68 8.99
N SER A 49 1.51 -2.38 9.37
CA SER A 49 2.00 -3.51 8.60
C SER A 49 0.92 -4.59 8.51
N ALA A 50 0.84 -5.26 7.36
CA ALA A 50 -0.02 -6.41 7.19
C ALA A 50 0.35 -7.49 8.20
N ASP A 51 -0.66 -8.18 8.72
CA ASP A 51 -0.53 -9.27 9.70
C ASP A 51 -0.02 -10.58 9.07
N GLY A 52 0.10 -10.63 7.74
CA GLY A 52 0.67 -11.75 7.00
C GLY A 52 0.23 -11.79 5.55
N GLU A 53 0.59 -12.91 4.91
CA GLU A 53 0.09 -13.31 3.59
C GLU A 53 -1.14 -14.20 3.76
N HIS A 54 -2.15 -14.02 2.91
CA HIS A 54 -3.44 -14.68 3.03
C HIS A 54 -3.82 -15.37 1.72
N ASP A 55 -4.53 -16.50 1.82
CA ASP A 55 -5.14 -17.20 0.68
C ASP A 55 -6.40 -17.92 1.14
N TYR A 56 -7.58 -17.38 0.80
CA TYR A 56 -8.86 -17.98 1.18
C TYR A 56 -9.95 -17.72 0.14
N VAL A 57 -10.95 -18.60 0.14
CA VAL A 57 -12.15 -18.49 -0.69
C VAL A 57 -13.31 -18.05 0.20
N CYS A 58 -13.95 -16.96 -0.18
CA CYS A 58 -15.23 -16.52 0.36
C CYS A 58 -16.36 -17.12 -0.50
N CYS A 59 -17.28 -17.80 0.15
CA CYS A 59 -18.51 -18.32 -0.44
C CYS A 59 -19.71 -17.44 -0.04
N GLY A 60 -20.87 -17.67 -0.66
CA GLY A 60 -22.04 -16.80 -0.49
C GLY A 60 -22.54 -16.62 0.94
N ASP A 61 -22.25 -17.57 1.83
CA ASP A 61 -22.55 -17.49 3.27
C ASP A 61 -21.64 -16.51 4.03
N ALA A 62 -20.47 -16.19 3.51
CA ALA A 62 -19.56 -15.17 4.05
C ALA A 62 -19.90 -13.74 3.59
N ILE A 63 -20.86 -13.58 2.67
CA ILE A 63 -21.28 -12.26 2.15
C ILE A 63 -22.33 -11.67 3.09
N GLU A 64 -21.94 -10.69 3.91
CA GLU A 64 -22.85 -10.04 4.86
C GLU A 64 -23.91 -9.17 4.16
N TYR A 65 -23.56 -8.53 3.04
CA TYR A 65 -24.42 -7.57 2.33
C TYR A 65 -24.31 -7.71 0.81
N GLY A 66 -25.46 -7.72 0.14
CA GLY A 66 -25.54 -7.73 -1.32
C GLY A 66 -25.24 -9.10 -1.95
N THR A 67 -24.92 -9.08 -3.24
CA THR A 67 -24.53 -10.26 -4.02
C THR A 67 -23.41 -9.87 -4.99
N ILE A 68 -22.52 -10.81 -5.30
CA ILE A 68 -21.53 -10.64 -6.36
C ILE A 68 -22.28 -10.66 -7.70
N PRO A 69 -22.18 -9.60 -8.53
CA PRO A 69 -22.80 -9.59 -9.85
C PRO A 69 -22.22 -10.70 -10.74
N ASP A 70 -23.09 -11.42 -11.44
CA ASP A 70 -22.67 -12.52 -12.33
C ASP A 70 -21.74 -12.03 -13.46
N ASP A 71 -21.87 -10.77 -13.88
CA ASP A 71 -21.03 -10.15 -14.91
C ASP A 71 -19.57 -9.98 -14.49
N LEU A 72 -19.27 -10.04 -13.18
CA LEU A 72 -17.88 -10.02 -12.68
C LEU A 72 -17.25 -11.42 -12.66
N ALA A 73 -18.02 -12.49 -12.83
CA ALA A 73 -17.50 -13.84 -12.75
C ALA A 73 -16.43 -14.09 -13.81
N GLN A 74 -15.36 -14.79 -13.41
CA GLN A 74 -14.12 -15.01 -14.17
C GLN A 74 -13.25 -13.75 -14.33
N GLY A 75 -13.61 -12.64 -13.70
CA GLY A 75 -12.77 -11.46 -13.57
C GLY A 75 -11.73 -11.60 -12.46
N THR A 76 -10.63 -10.86 -12.57
CA THR A 76 -9.64 -10.74 -11.50
C THR A 76 -9.22 -9.28 -11.32
N LEU A 77 -9.27 -8.78 -10.09
CA LEU A 77 -8.73 -7.49 -9.71
C LEU A 77 -7.38 -7.67 -9.02
N TYR A 78 -6.34 -7.06 -9.59
CA TYR A 78 -5.02 -6.97 -8.99
C TYR A 78 -4.82 -5.57 -8.39
N ARG A 79 -4.24 -5.50 -7.20
CA ARG A 79 -3.76 -4.26 -6.57
C ARG A 79 -2.40 -4.51 -5.94
N VAL A 80 -1.59 -3.47 -5.79
CA VAL A 80 -0.36 -3.52 -5.00
C VAL A 80 -0.22 -2.20 -4.25
N GLY A 81 0.40 -2.24 -3.08
CA GLY A 81 0.64 -1.09 -2.22
C GLY A 81 1.73 -1.40 -1.19
N PRO A 82 2.21 -0.41 -0.44
CA PRO A 82 3.04 -0.66 0.73
C PRO A 82 2.25 -1.49 1.75
N GLY A 83 2.79 -2.65 2.15
CA GLY A 83 2.17 -3.54 3.13
C GLY A 83 3.04 -3.85 4.34
N LEU A 84 4.28 -3.36 4.36
CA LEU A 84 5.19 -3.46 5.51
C LEU A 84 5.73 -2.06 5.81
N PHE A 85 5.56 -1.60 7.05
CA PHE A 85 5.96 -0.26 7.49
C PHE A 85 7.01 -0.29 8.61
N GLU A 86 7.46 -1.47 9.01
CA GLU A 86 8.52 -1.67 9.98
C GLU A 86 9.29 -2.97 9.72
N ARG A 87 10.53 -3.05 10.20
CA ARG A 87 11.34 -4.28 10.14
C ARG A 87 12.39 -4.28 11.25
N GLY A 88 12.62 -5.42 11.90
CA GLY A 88 13.61 -5.51 12.98
C GLY A 88 13.40 -4.51 14.12
N GLY A 89 12.15 -4.15 14.42
CA GLY A 89 11.79 -3.13 15.42
C GLY A 89 12.04 -1.68 14.99
N LYS A 90 12.31 -1.43 13.70
CA LYS A 90 12.49 -0.10 13.13
C LYS A 90 11.33 0.27 12.22
N GLU A 91 10.61 1.33 12.60
CA GLU A 91 9.60 1.95 11.76
C GLU A 91 10.22 2.67 10.55
N TYR A 92 9.54 2.57 9.41
CA TYR A 92 9.90 3.30 8.21
C TYR A 92 9.51 4.77 8.33
N LYS A 93 10.33 5.65 7.76
CA LYS A 93 10.15 7.09 7.88
C LYS A 93 9.02 7.63 7.01
N HIS A 94 8.66 6.90 5.96
CA HIS A 94 7.66 7.33 4.99
C HIS A 94 6.87 6.13 4.47
N MET A 95 5.57 6.31 4.24
CA MET A 95 4.68 5.24 3.74
C MET A 95 5.14 4.63 2.42
N LEU A 96 5.78 5.42 1.55
CA LEU A 96 6.27 4.97 0.24
C LEU A 96 7.56 4.14 0.32
N ASP A 97 8.22 4.07 1.48
CA ASP A 97 9.37 3.19 1.69
C ASP A 97 8.94 1.75 2.06
N GLY A 98 7.63 1.50 2.22
CA GLY A 98 7.11 0.19 2.58
C GLY A 98 7.18 -0.83 1.44
N ASP A 99 7.45 -2.08 1.77
CA ASP A 99 7.57 -3.16 0.79
C ASP A 99 6.22 -3.49 0.12
N GLY A 100 6.25 -3.83 -1.16
CA GLY A 100 5.07 -4.10 -1.95
C GLY A 100 4.33 -5.36 -1.51
N LEU A 101 3.06 -5.21 -1.15
CA LEU A 101 2.11 -6.29 -0.93
C LEU A 101 1.11 -6.32 -2.09
N ALA A 102 1.19 -7.36 -2.92
CA ALA A 102 0.24 -7.59 -3.99
C ALA A 102 -1.00 -8.27 -3.42
N VAL A 103 -2.18 -7.84 -3.86
CA VAL A 103 -3.45 -8.48 -3.54
C VAL A 103 -4.24 -8.80 -4.81
N ARG A 104 -4.98 -9.90 -4.75
CA ARG A 104 -5.76 -10.46 -5.86
C ARG A 104 -7.15 -10.82 -5.36
N PHE A 105 -8.16 -10.35 -6.09
CA PHE A 105 -9.55 -10.75 -5.93
C PHE A 105 -9.98 -11.46 -7.22
N GLU A 106 -10.16 -12.77 -7.16
CA GLU A 106 -10.66 -13.58 -8.27
C GLU A 106 -12.13 -13.89 -8.04
N PHE A 107 -13.00 -13.49 -8.97
CA PHE A 107 -14.44 -13.69 -8.87
C PHE A 107 -14.82 -14.98 -9.59
N GLY A 108 -15.40 -15.93 -8.87
CA GLY A 108 -15.90 -17.19 -9.43
C GLY A 108 -17.40 -17.12 -9.74
N ARG A 109 -17.95 -18.25 -10.21
CA ARG A 109 -19.40 -18.42 -10.36
C ARG A 109 -20.03 -18.81 -9.02
N GLY A 110 -21.33 -18.54 -8.86
CA GLY A 110 -22.09 -19.03 -7.71
C GLY A 110 -21.75 -18.32 -6.40
N GLN A 111 -21.60 -17.00 -6.42
CA GLN A 111 -21.30 -16.17 -5.24
C GLN A 111 -19.97 -16.58 -4.56
N THR A 112 -18.93 -16.82 -5.36
CA THR A 112 -17.59 -17.18 -4.86
C THR A 112 -16.57 -16.11 -5.23
N MET A 113 -15.63 -15.85 -4.33
CA MET A 113 -14.49 -14.97 -4.56
C MET A 113 -13.27 -15.51 -3.81
N ARG A 114 -12.10 -15.57 -4.45
CA ARG A 114 -10.83 -15.89 -3.79
C ARG A 114 -10.05 -14.61 -3.53
N PHE A 115 -9.59 -14.45 -2.29
CA PHE A 115 -8.69 -13.37 -1.90
C PHE A 115 -7.31 -13.96 -1.66
N GLN A 116 -6.30 -13.30 -2.22
CA GLN A 116 -4.90 -13.60 -1.94
C GLN A 116 -4.13 -12.32 -1.66
N SER A 117 -3.23 -12.35 -0.69
CA SER A 117 -2.22 -11.31 -0.46
C SER A 117 -0.83 -11.92 -0.35
N ARG A 118 0.14 -11.34 -1.05
CA ARG A 118 1.52 -11.83 -1.06
C ARG A 118 2.52 -10.69 -1.21
N PHE A 119 3.57 -10.69 -0.40
CA PHE A 119 4.67 -9.74 -0.56
C PHE A 119 5.40 -10.02 -1.86
N VAL A 120 5.70 -8.95 -2.60
CA VAL A 120 6.51 -9.00 -3.81
C VAL A 120 7.96 -9.22 -3.37
N ARG A 121 8.41 -10.47 -3.46
CA ARG A 121 9.76 -10.90 -3.05
C ARG A 121 10.82 -10.40 -4.03
N THR A 122 11.16 -9.11 -3.92
CA THR A 122 12.34 -8.53 -4.58
C THR A 122 13.62 -9.03 -3.91
N GLU A 123 14.76 -8.92 -4.61
CA GLU A 123 16.07 -9.30 -4.02
C GLU A 123 16.30 -8.59 -2.68
N ALA A 124 16.05 -7.28 -2.63
CA ALA A 124 16.19 -6.50 -1.41
C ALA A 124 15.21 -6.92 -0.31
N PHE A 125 13.96 -7.26 -0.64
CA PHE A 125 12.99 -7.79 0.32
C PHE A 125 13.50 -9.10 0.95
N VAL A 126 13.97 -10.04 0.12
CA VAL A 126 14.43 -11.36 0.56
C VAL A 126 15.67 -11.25 1.47
N GLU A 127 16.59 -10.35 1.15
CA GLU A 127 17.77 -10.10 1.98
C GLU A 127 17.40 -9.48 3.33
N GLU A 128 16.53 -8.47 3.33
CA GLU A 128 16.08 -7.82 4.56
C GLU A 128 15.19 -8.75 5.42
N GLU A 129 14.43 -9.64 4.80
CA GLU A 129 13.66 -10.70 5.47
C GLU A 129 14.57 -11.70 6.17
N LYS A 130 15.65 -12.13 5.50
CA LYS A 130 16.61 -13.08 6.07
C LYS A 130 17.33 -12.52 7.30
N GLU A 131 17.68 -11.24 7.29
CA GLU A 131 18.44 -10.59 8.36
C GLU A 131 17.56 -9.89 9.41
N ASP A 132 16.24 -9.82 9.15
CA ASP A 132 15.24 -9.03 9.89
C ASP A 132 15.71 -7.60 10.21
N LYS A 133 16.26 -6.91 9.20
CA LYS A 133 16.86 -5.57 9.35
C LYS A 133 16.66 -4.72 8.11
N VAL A 134 16.67 -3.40 8.29
CA VAL A 134 16.75 -2.44 7.19
C VAL A 134 18.19 -2.38 6.66
N LEU A 135 18.44 -3.06 5.54
CA LEU A 135 19.76 -3.17 4.87
C LEU A 135 19.94 -2.15 3.75
N TYR A 136 18.85 -1.59 3.24
CA TYR A 136 18.84 -0.60 2.19
C TYR A 136 18.30 0.74 2.68
N ARG A 137 18.71 1.82 2.02
CA ARG A 137 18.13 3.14 2.26
C ARG A 137 16.82 3.26 1.48
N GLY A 138 15.77 3.71 2.16
CA GLY A 138 14.52 4.10 1.53
C GLY A 138 14.68 5.41 0.76
N THR A 139 14.08 5.46 -0.42
CA THR A 139 14.08 6.63 -1.30
C THR A 139 13.49 7.87 -0.61
N PHE A 140 12.56 7.67 0.32
CA PHE A 140 11.84 8.74 1.03
C PHE A 140 12.33 8.98 2.46
N GLY A 141 13.50 8.42 2.82
CA GLY A 141 14.28 8.84 3.98
C GLY A 141 14.42 7.82 5.10
N THR A 142 13.92 6.60 4.94
CA THR A 142 14.25 5.49 5.85
C THR A 142 15.73 5.16 5.72
N MET A 143 16.47 5.21 6.83
CA MET A 143 17.92 4.95 6.84
C MET A 143 18.22 3.58 7.44
N ARG A 144 19.37 3.02 7.10
CA ARG A 144 19.93 1.84 7.78
C ARG A 144 20.36 2.19 9.19
N ASP A 145 20.55 1.17 10.02
CA ASP A 145 21.15 1.35 11.34
C ASP A 145 22.63 1.74 11.27
N GLY A 146 23.18 2.28 12.36
CA GLY A 146 24.57 2.76 12.43
C GLY A 146 24.75 4.26 12.13
N GLY A 147 23.67 5.01 11.96
CA GLY A 147 23.70 6.47 11.85
C GLY A 147 24.25 6.99 10.51
N PRO A 148 24.53 8.31 10.39
CA PRO A 148 24.92 8.93 9.13
C PRO A 148 26.18 8.35 8.51
N LEU A 149 27.16 7.91 9.32
CA LEU A 149 28.40 7.32 8.83
C LEU A 149 28.18 5.96 8.16
N ALA A 150 27.31 5.11 8.72
CA ALA A 150 26.97 3.81 8.11
C ALA A 150 26.19 3.94 6.80
N ASN A 151 25.55 5.10 6.57
CA ASN A 151 24.78 5.41 5.37
C ASN A 151 25.59 6.28 4.38
N TRP A 152 26.80 6.70 4.74
CA TRP A 152 27.64 7.57 3.92
C TRP A 152 28.16 6.79 2.70
N PHE A 153 28.04 7.37 1.50
CA PHE A 153 28.33 6.74 0.20
C PHE A 153 27.53 5.46 -0.14
N ASP A 154 26.46 5.12 0.58
CA ASP A 154 25.57 4.03 0.16
C ASP A 154 24.64 4.52 -0.96
N LEU A 155 24.98 4.16 -2.20
CA LEU A 155 24.25 4.53 -3.42
C LEU A 155 23.31 3.43 -3.93
N ARG A 156 23.15 2.34 -3.18
CA ARG A 156 22.24 1.25 -3.56
C ARG A 156 20.79 1.73 -3.45
N THR A 157 19.97 1.38 -4.44
CA THR A 157 18.53 1.66 -4.46
C THR A 157 17.75 0.38 -4.22
N LYS A 158 16.70 0.47 -3.39
CA LYS A 158 15.78 -0.65 -3.14
C LYS A 158 14.62 -0.60 -4.14
N ASN A 159 14.39 -1.71 -4.86
CA ASN A 159 13.16 -1.88 -5.62
C ASN A 159 12.05 -2.40 -4.69
N LEU A 160 11.02 -1.58 -4.49
CA LEU A 160 9.91 -1.87 -3.56
C LEU A 160 8.74 -2.58 -4.25
N ALA A 161 8.63 -2.47 -5.57
CA ALA A 161 7.53 -3.00 -6.38
C ALA A 161 6.12 -2.74 -5.78
N ASN A 162 5.89 -1.53 -5.25
CA ASN A 162 4.76 -1.21 -4.38
C ASN A 162 3.75 -0.19 -4.96
N THR A 163 3.96 0.32 -6.17
CA THR A 163 3.21 1.49 -6.68
C THR A 163 1.98 1.09 -7.49
N ASN A 164 2.15 0.17 -8.44
CA ASN A 164 1.05 -0.23 -9.33
C ASN A 164 1.25 -1.66 -9.83
N ILE A 165 0.19 -2.29 -10.31
CA ILE A 165 0.21 -3.65 -10.86
C ILE A 165 -0.62 -3.70 -12.14
N ILE A 166 -0.10 -4.37 -13.16
CA ILE A 166 -0.79 -4.52 -14.45
C ILE A 166 -0.80 -5.98 -14.89
N ALA A 167 -1.91 -6.41 -15.49
CA ALA A 167 -2.02 -7.67 -16.20
C ALA A 167 -2.03 -7.38 -17.71
N TRP A 168 -0.92 -7.60 -18.40
CA TRP A 168 -0.77 -7.26 -19.81
C TRP A 168 0.16 -8.23 -20.53
N GLY A 169 -0.19 -8.60 -21.77
CA GLY A 169 0.66 -9.45 -22.62
C GLY A 169 0.93 -10.84 -22.01
N GLY A 170 -0.02 -11.39 -21.25
CA GLY A 170 0.13 -12.69 -20.57
C GLY A 170 1.00 -12.65 -19.31
N LYS A 171 1.41 -11.46 -18.85
CA LYS A 171 2.19 -11.27 -17.62
C LYS A 171 1.40 -10.46 -16.59
N VAL A 172 1.66 -10.70 -15.32
CA VAL A 172 1.29 -9.81 -14.22
C VAL A 172 2.57 -9.14 -13.73
N LEU A 173 2.60 -7.80 -13.72
CA LEU A 173 3.80 -7.01 -13.42
C LEU A 173 3.52 -6.06 -12.27
N ALA A 174 4.26 -6.21 -11.16
CA ALA A 174 4.32 -5.23 -10.09
C ALA A 174 5.34 -4.14 -10.44
N LEU A 175 4.96 -2.88 -10.27
CA LEU A 175 5.65 -1.70 -10.76
C LEU A 175 6.08 -0.81 -9.60
N TYR A 176 7.23 -0.16 -9.78
CA TYR A 176 7.77 0.88 -8.90
C TYR A 176 8.44 1.94 -9.76
N GLU A 177 8.27 3.22 -9.44
CA GLU A 177 8.69 4.32 -10.32
C GLU A 177 10.20 4.38 -10.57
N ALA A 178 10.99 3.90 -9.61
CA ALA A 178 12.46 3.95 -9.67
C ALA A 178 13.11 2.57 -9.88
N GLY A 179 12.32 1.55 -10.24
CA GLY A 179 12.81 0.19 -10.42
C GLY A 179 12.19 -0.51 -11.62
N ARG A 180 12.84 -1.58 -12.05
CA ARG A 180 12.28 -2.45 -13.09
C ARG A 180 11.06 -3.22 -12.56
N PRO A 181 10.11 -3.56 -13.44
CA PRO A 181 8.95 -4.34 -13.06
C PRO A 181 9.35 -5.72 -12.53
N VAL A 182 8.56 -6.25 -11.60
CA VAL A 182 8.71 -7.61 -11.07
C VAL A 182 7.55 -8.46 -11.59
N THR A 183 7.86 -9.56 -12.27
CA THR A 183 6.84 -10.47 -12.79
C THR A 183 6.27 -11.31 -11.66
N LEU A 184 4.95 -11.43 -11.60
CA LEU A 184 4.24 -12.28 -10.66
C LEU A 184 3.51 -13.41 -11.40
N ASP A 185 3.37 -14.56 -10.74
CA ASP A 185 2.43 -15.59 -11.18
C ASP A 185 0.98 -15.07 -11.04
N ALA A 186 0.17 -15.29 -12.08
CA ALA A 186 -1.17 -14.73 -12.15
C ALA A 186 -2.16 -15.35 -11.15
N GLY A 187 -1.92 -16.59 -10.69
CA GLY A 187 -2.80 -17.34 -9.78
C GLY A 187 -2.29 -17.42 -8.34
N THR A 188 -0.99 -17.26 -8.10
CA THR A 188 -0.38 -17.38 -6.75
C THR A 188 0.29 -16.10 -6.25
N LEU A 189 0.45 -15.09 -7.11
CA LEU A 189 1.23 -13.86 -6.84
C LEU A 189 2.70 -14.11 -6.50
N GLU A 190 3.25 -15.29 -6.82
CA GLU A 190 4.67 -15.58 -6.62
C GLU A 190 5.55 -14.73 -7.52
N ALA A 191 6.55 -14.08 -6.93
CA ALA A 191 7.49 -13.27 -7.70
C ALA A 191 8.47 -14.15 -8.49
N ASN A 192 8.52 -13.93 -9.80
CA ASN A 192 9.38 -14.62 -10.76
C ASN A 192 10.63 -13.79 -11.15
N GLY A 193 10.94 -12.77 -10.35
CA GLY A 193 12.09 -11.89 -10.55
C GLY A 193 11.79 -10.66 -11.41
N VAL A 194 12.85 -9.89 -11.68
CA VAL A 194 12.79 -8.63 -12.41
C VAL A 194 12.66 -8.88 -13.92
N ASP A 195 11.77 -8.14 -14.58
CA ASP A 195 11.51 -8.24 -16.03
C ASP A 195 12.20 -7.09 -16.78
N ASP A 196 12.79 -7.36 -17.94
CA ASP A 196 13.34 -6.35 -18.88
C ASP A 196 12.37 -6.03 -20.02
N LEU A 197 11.14 -6.56 -19.96
CA LEU A 197 10.16 -6.49 -21.03
C LEU A 197 10.70 -7.04 -22.36
N ASN A 198 11.41 -8.16 -22.28
CA ASN A 198 12.09 -8.83 -23.40
C ASN A 198 13.19 -7.95 -24.02
N GLY A 199 14.09 -7.44 -23.17
CA GLY A 199 15.23 -6.60 -23.56
C GLY A 199 14.85 -5.19 -24.00
N ARG A 200 13.68 -4.67 -23.60
CA ARG A 200 13.23 -3.31 -23.89
C ARG A 200 13.62 -2.30 -22.80
N LEU A 201 14.00 -2.79 -21.62
CA LEU A 201 14.50 -2.00 -20.51
C LEU A 201 15.99 -2.27 -20.32
N GLU A 202 16.78 -1.20 -20.23
CA GLU A 202 18.20 -1.21 -19.89
C GLU A 202 18.43 -1.17 -18.38
#